data_AF-X0X4R0-F1
#
_entry.id   AF-X0X4R0-F1
#
_cell.length_a   1.000
_cell.length_b   1.000
_cell.length_c   1.000
_cell.angle_alpha   90.00
_cell.angle_beta   90.00
_cell.angle_gamma   90.00
#
_symmetry.space_group_name_H-M   'P 1'
#
loop_
_entity.id
_entity.type
_entity.pdbx_description
1 polymer ?
#
loop_
_entity_poly.entity_id
_entity_poly.type
_entity_poly.pdbx_seq_one_letter_code
_entity_poly.pdbx_strand_id
1 'polypeptide(L)'
;DVWELPPNGQGIAALQMLNLLEHFDIASMKPNSAEHLHLFIEAKKLAFEDRAVYYADMDFAEVPLKVLISKEYAKERVKLIDPKQAAQKVEPGRLKGSSDTVYLTTADKDGNMVSLIQSIYYPWGSGFVPDDMGFCLQNRGQLFSLNPNHLNKLEPHKRPFHTIIPAFMTKNGGTPPCGKPKPVFSFGVMGGSFQPQGHVQILMNIIDFGYSPQQAGEQPRVRHFESSTPTGHKMTGGGSVGFERHIP
;
A
#
# COMPACT_ATOMS: atom_id res chain seq x y z
N ASP A 1 8.50 -13.68 4.63
CA ASP A 1 7.50 -12.80 5.28
C ASP A 1 7.70 -11.38 4.79
N VAL A 2 6.62 -10.66 4.54
CA VAL A 2 6.63 -9.24 4.14
C VAL A 2 6.17 -8.41 5.34
N TRP A 3 6.87 -7.31 5.59
CA TRP A 3 6.69 -6.44 6.74
C TRP A 3 6.39 -5.02 6.28
N GLU A 4 5.43 -4.42 6.96
CA GLU A 4 4.83 -3.12 6.69
C GLU A 4 4.53 -2.45 8.03
N LEU A 5 4.42 -1.12 8.06
CA LEU A 5 4.05 -0.43 9.30
C LEU A 5 2.57 -0.67 9.68
N PRO A 6 2.24 -0.74 10.99
CA PRO A 6 0.88 -0.87 11.51
C PRO A 6 0.02 0.40 11.24
N PRO A 7 -1.29 0.39 11.58
CA PRO A 7 -2.09 1.61 11.52
C PRO A 7 -1.48 2.68 12.45
N ASN A 8 -1.52 3.96 12.14
CA ASN A 8 -2.28 4.68 11.10
C ASN A 8 -1.73 4.60 9.65
N GLY A 9 -0.68 3.84 9.38
CA GLY A 9 -0.15 3.64 8.02
C GLY A 9 -1.06 2.82 7.09
N GLN A 10 -0.76 2.84 5.78
CA GLN A 10 -1.50 2.07 4.77
C GLN A 10 -0.83 0.77 4.29
N GLY A 11 0.26 0.33 4.93
CA GLY A 11 1.08 -0.79 4.44
C GLY A 11 0.35 -2.13 4.51
N ILE A 12 -0.56 -2.22 5.47
CA ILE A 12 -1.58 -3.27 5.62
C ILE A 12 -2.30 -3.55 4.29
N ALA A 13 -2.52 -2.54 3.43
CA ALA A 13 -3.20 -2.75 2.15
C ALA A 13 -2.36 -3.59 1.18
N ALA A 14 -1.03 -3.49 1.23
CA ALA A 14 -0.14 -4.38 0.49
C ALA A 14 -0.21 -5.81 1.07
N LEU A 15 -0.20 -5.96 2.40
CA LEU A 15 -0.36 -7.28 3.05
C LEU A 15 -1.71 -7.94 2.72
N GLN A 16 -2.80 -7.17 2.71
CA GLN A 16 -4.12 -7.64 2.30
C GLN A 16 -4.13 -8.08 0.83
N MET A 17 -3.55 -7.29 -0.07
CA MET A 17 -3.44 -7.64 -1.49
C MET A 17 -2.62 -8.92 -1.70
N LEU A 18 -1.48 -9.09 -1.02
CA LEU A 18 -0.67 -10.31 -1.09
C LEU A 18 -1.42 -11.54 -0.59
N ASN A 19 -2.12 -11.43 0.55
CA ASN A 19 -2.97 -12.50 1.08
C ASN A 19 -4.14 -12.88 0.15
N LEU A 20 -4.62 -11.95 -0.70
CA LEU A 20 -5.64 -12.24 -1.71
C LEU A 20 -5.03 -12.89 -2.96
N LEU A 21 -3.83 -12.48 -3.35
CA LEU A 21 -3.16 -12.93 -4.59
C LEU A 21 -2.51 -14.31 -4.46
N GLU A 22 -2.04 -14.70 -3.26
CA GLU A 22 -1.49 -16.05 -3.01
C GLU A 22 -2.50 -17.20 -3.18
N HIS A 23 -3.78 -16.89 -3.37
CA HIS A 23 -4.82 -17.87 -3.74
C HIS A 23 -4.83 -18.21 -5.23
N PHE A 24 -4.02 -17.54 -6.05
CA PHE A 24 -3.87 -17.75 -7.48
C PHE A 24 -2.42 -18.11 -7.83
N ASP A 25 -2.23 -18.93 -8.86
CA ASP A 25 -0.90 -19.28 -9.37
C ASP A 25 -0.35 -18.15 -10.27
N ILE A 26 0.03 -17.03 -9.65
CA ILE A 26 0.58 -15.87 -10.37
C ILE A 26 1.84 -16.24 -11.16
N ALA A 27 2.66 -17.18 -10.66
CA ALA A 27 3.94 -17.57 -11.26
C ALA A 27 3.81 -18.27 -12.62
N SER A 28 2.68 -18.93 -12.93
CA SER A 28 2.44 -19.51 -14.27
C SER A 28 1.77 -18.53 -15.26
N MET A 29 1.30 -17.38 -14.78
CA MET A 29 0.70 -16.35 -15.64
C MET A 29 1.78 -15.58 -16.40
N LYS A 30 1.44 -15.12 -17.62
CA LYS A 30 2.32 -14.19 -18.33
C LYS A 30 2.33 -12.83 -17.61
N PRO A 31 3.51 -12.26 -17.28
CA PRO A 31 3.63 -10.91 -16.71
C PRO A 31 2.91 -9.86 -17.57
N ASN A 32 2.21 -8.94 -16.92
CA ASN A 32 1.38 -7.90 -17.57
C ASN A 32 0.37 -8.44 -18.61
N SER A 33 -0.09 -9.69 -18.48
CA SER A 33 -1.27 -10.19 -19.18
C SER A 33 -2.57 -9.67 -18.56
N ALA A 34 -3.67 -9.71 -19.33
CA ALA A 34 -4.98 -9.31 -18.85
C ALA A 34 -5.43 -10.07 -17.59
N GLU A 35 -5.09 -11.35 -17.46
CA GLU A 35 -5.41 -12.20 -16.29
C GLU A 35 -4.66 -11.73 -15.03
N HIS A 36 -3.34 -11.63 -15.10
CA HIS A 36 -2.49 -11.10 -14.01
C HIS A 36 -2.92 -9.69 -13.59
N LEU A 37 -3.14 -8.79 -14.56
CA LEU A 37 -3.55 -7.41 -14.31
C LEU A 37 -4.95 -7.34 -13.68
N HIS A 38 -5.89 -8.17 -14.14
CA HIS A 38 -7.25 -8.25 -13.58
C HIS A 38 -7.22 -8.69 -12.12
N LEU A 39 -6.55 -9.81 -11.79
CA LEU A 39 -6.45 -10.29 -10.41
C LEU A 39 -5.78 -9.26 -9.49
N PHE A 40 -4.71 -8.62 -9.94
CA PHE A 40 -4.08 -7.51 -9.22
C PHE A 40 -5.05 -6.34 -8.96
N ILE A 41 -5.84 -5.93 -9.96
CA ILE A 41 -6.79 -4.82 -9.86
C ILE A 41 -7.96 -5.16 -8.92
N GLU A 42 -8.51 -6.36 -8.98
CA GLU A 42 -9.62 -6.77 -8.11
C GLU A 42 -9.16 -6.98 -6.66
N ALA A 43 -7.99 -7.61 -6.43
CA ALA A 43 -7.39 -7.70 -5.11
C ALA A 43 -7.08 -6.30 -4.52
N LYS A 44 -6.58 -5.38 -5.35
CA LYS A 44 -6.39 -3.96 -4.99
C LYS A 44 -7.71 -3.32 -4.58
N LYS A 45 -8.79 -3.47 -5.37
CA LYS A 45 -10.11 -2.90 -5.05
C LYS A 45 -10.54 -3.32 -3.64
N LEU A 46 -10.54 -4.62 -3.36
CA LEU A 46 -10.95 -5.17 -2.06
C LEU A 46 -10.13 -4.59 -0.89
N ALA A 47 -8.81 -4.55 -0.99
CA ALA A 47 -7.96 -3.97 0.06
C ALA A 47 -8.15 -2.45 0.22
N PHE A 48 -8.47 -1.72 -0.86
CA PHE A 48 -8.62 -0.27 -0.81
C PHE A 48 -9.94 0.20 -0.19
N GLU A 49 -11.00 -0.60 -0.26
CA GLU A 49 -12.25 -0.32 0.48
C GLU A 49 -12.09 -0.62 1.97
N ASP A 50 -11.41 -1.71 2.35
CA ASP A 50 -11.10 -2.00 3.76
C ASP A 50 -10.22 -0.89 4.36
N ARG A 51 -9.21 -0.47 3.60
CA ARG A 51 -8.39 0.71 3.91
C ARG A 51 -9.25 1.94 4.19
N ALA A 52 -10.27 2.20 3.37
CA ALA A 52 -11.10 3.39 3.48
C ALA A 52 -11.87 3.47 4.80
N VAL A 53 -12.37 2.33 5.30
CA VAL A 53 -13.18 2.26 6.53
C VAL A 53 -12.32 2.13 7.78
N TYR A 54 -11.35 1.19 7.78
CA TYR A 54 -10.75 0.70 9.01
C TYR A 54 -9.42 1.36 9.39
N TYR A 55 -8.69 1.98 8.48
CA TYR A 55 -7.31 2.39 8.75
C TYR A 55 -7.29 3.77 9.42
N ALA A 56 -7.13 3.75 10.74
CA ALA A 56 -7.09 4.92 11.62
C ALA A 56 -5.97 4.80 12.65
N ASP A 57 -5.85 5.80 13.52
CA ASP A 57 -4.95 5.76 14.67
C ASP A 57 -5.45 4.76 15.73
N MET A 58 -4.64 3.74 16.06
CA MET A 58 -5.01 2.70 17.03
C MET A 58 -5.16 3.23 18.46
N ASP A 59 -4.54 4.37 18.78
CA ASP A 59 -4.67 4.99 20.11
C ASP A 59 -6.06 5.67 20.28
N PHE A 60 -6.85 5.77 19.20
CA PHE A 60 -8.15 6.43 19.14
C PHE A 60 -9.27 5.59 18.49
N ALA A 61 -8.96 4.42 17.91
CA ALA A 61 -9.91 3.58 17.19
C ALA A 61 -9.51 2.10 17.23
N GLU A 62 -10.47 1.21 17.49
CA GLU A 62 -10.23 -0.24 17.41
C GLU A 62 -10.13 -0.68 15.94
N VAL A 63 -8.90 -0.76 15.44
CA VAL A 63 -8.62 -1.30 14.10
C VAL A 63 -8.51 -2.83 14.20
N PRO A 64 -9.34 -3.62 13.47
CA PRO A 64 -9.32 -5.08 13.53
C PRO A 64 -8.15 -5.70 12.74
N LEU A 65 -6.93 -5.17 12.95
CA LEU A 65 -5.71 -5.44 12.19
C LEU A 65 -5.45 -6.93 11.96
N LYS A 66 -5.55 -7.75 13.03
CA LYS A 66 -5.32 -9.20 12.97
C LYS A 66 -6.31 -9.94 12.07
N VAL A 67 -7.54 -9.43 11.94
CA VAL A 67 -8.57 -9.99 11.05
C VAL A 67 -8.31 -9.54 9.62
N LEU A 68 -8.03 -8.25 9.41
CA LEU A 68 -7.79 -7.68 8.08
C LEU A 68 -6.63 -8.39 7.35
N ILE A 69 -5.56 -8.77 8.06
CA ILE A 69 -4.40 -9.50 7.51
C ILE A 69 -4.46 -11.03 7.71
N SER A 70 -5.60 -11.60 8.10
CA SER A 70 -5.75 -13.05 8.30
C SER A 70 -5.99 -13.80 6.99
N LYS A 71 -5.56 -15.07 6.94
CA LYS A 71 -5.80 -15.97 5.79
C LYS A 71 -7.29 -16.35 5.67
N GLU A 72 -8.00 -16.36 6.78
CA GLU A 72 -9.43 -16.67 6.89
C GLU A 72 -10.25 -15.54 6.29
N TYR A 73 -9.89 -14.28 6.59
CA TYR A 73 -10.52 -13.12 5.98
C TYR A 73 -10.23 -13.03 4.47
N ALA A 74 -8.99 -13.32 4.05
CA ALA A 74 -8.63 -13.39 2.64
C ALA A 74 -9.45 -14.45 1.86
N LYS A 75 -9.63 -15.65 2.42
CA LYS A 75 -10.49 -16.71 1.84
C LYS A 75 -11.95 -16.32 1.68
N GLU A 76 -12.49 -15.47 2.54
CA GLU A 76 -13.85 -14.93 2.38
C GLU A 76 -13.90 -13.81 1.34
N ARG A 77 -12.89 -12.94 1.30
CA ARG A 77 -12.81 -11.79 0.39
C ARG A 77 -12.51 -12.20 -1.07
N VAL A 78 -11.69 -13.23 -1.29
CA VAL A 78 -11.33 -13.69 -2.65
C VAL A 78 -12.54 -14.21 -3.44
N LYS A 79 -13.61 -14.66 -2.77
CA LYS A 79 -14.90 -15.05 -3.39
C LYS A 79 -15.60 -13.91 -4.14
N LEU A 80 -15.17 -12.66 -3.93
CA LEU A 80 -15.68 -11.47 -4.62
C LEU A 80 -14.93 -11.16 -5.92
N ILE A 81 -13.86 -11.91 -6.23
CA ILE A 81 -13.11 -11.80 -7.49
C ILE A 81 -13.66 -12.82 -8.49
N ASP A 82 -14.44 -12.36 -9.47
CA ASP A 82 -14.75 -13.16 -10.65
C ASP A 82 -13.58 -13.02 -11.65
N PRO A 83 -12.84 -14.09 -12.00
CA PRO A 83 -11.71 -14.02 -12.94
C PRO A 83 -12.12 -13.66 -14.38
N LYS A 84 -13.42 -13.59 -14.69
CA LYS A 84 -13.99 -13.26 -16.01
C LYS A 84 -14.73 -11.93 -16.06
N GLN A 85 -15.01 -11.29 -14.90
CA GLN A 85 -15.80 -10.06 -14.84
C GLN A 85 -15.30 -9.08 -13.77
N ALA A 86 -14.84 -7.90 -14.20
CA ALA A 86 -14.37 -6.85 -13.30
C ALA A 86 -15.51 -6.26 -12.46
N ALA A 87 -15.33 -6.18 -11.14
CA ALA A 87 -16.33 -5.68 -10.22
C ALA A 87 -16.64 -4.20 -10.49
N GLN A 88 -17.93 -3.92 -10.71
CA GLN A 88 -18.44 -2.58 -11.06
C GLN A 88 -18.80 -1.73 -9.83
N LYS A 89 -18.86 -2.31 -8.63
CA LYS A 89 -19.25 -1.57 -7.41
C LYS A 89 -18.70 -2.23 -6.14
N VAL A 90 -18.01 -1.44 -5.33
CA VAL A 90 -17.67 -1.66 -3.91
C VAL A 90 -17.73 -0.26 -3.21
N GLU A 91 -17.71 -0.13 -1.88
CA GLU A 91 -18.20 1.06 -1.11
C GLU A 91 -17.28 1.48 0.08
N PRO A 92 -17.26 2.74 0.65
CA PRO A 92 -17.79 4.09 0.25
C PRO A 92 -16.89 5.39 0.57
N GLY A 93 -17.37 6.67 0.35
CA GLY A 93 -16.56 7.90 -0.03
C GLY A 93 -17.08 9.38 0.04
N ARG A 94 -16.53 10.47 -0.64
CA ARG A 94 -15.60 10.64 -1.83
C ARG A 94 -14.57 11.88 -1.93
N LEU A 95 -13.24 11.72 -2.19
CA LEU A 95 -12.21 12.78 -2.54
C LEU A 95 -10.85 12.32 -3.20
N LYS A 96 -10.11 13.14 -3.98
CA LYS A 96 -8.82 12.82 -4.72
C LYS A 96 -7.53 13.36 -4.03
N GLY A 97 -6.36 12.79 -4.34
CA GLY A 97 -5.05 13.36 -3.97
C GLY A 97 -3.79 12.68 -4.55
N SER A 98 -2.68 13.43 -4.63
CA SER A 98 -1.35 13.01 -5.13
C SER A 98 -0.24 13.57 -4.23
N SER A 99 0.47 12.70 -3.51
CA SER A 99 1.51 13.11 -2.56
C SER A 99 2.91 12.73 -3.04
N ASP A 100 3.78 13.71 -3.16
CA ASP A 100 5.20 13.50 -3.40
C ASP A 100 5.90 13.05 -2.11
N THR A 101 6.92 12.22 -2.24
CA THR A 101 7.52 11.48 -1.13
C THR A 101 8.92 11.06 -1.52
N VAL A 102 9.87 11.09 -0.58
CA VAL A 102 11.21 10.56 -0.77
C VAL A 102 11.31 9.25 -0.02
N TYR A 103 11.58 8.16 -0.75
CA TYR A 103 12.00 6.86 -0.21
C TYR A 103 13.53 6.74 -0.26
N LEU A 104 14.12 6.08 0.73
CA LEU A 104 15.55 5.82 0.86
C LEU A 104 15.75 4.43 1.45
N THR A 105 16.62 3.63 0.82
CA THR A 105 17.05 2.33 1.35
C THR A 105 18.56 2.31 1.50
N THR A 106 19.05 1.72 2.58
CA THR A 106 20.49 1.47 2.80
C THR A 106 20.68 0.07 3.36
N ALA A 107 21.84 -0.51 3.06
CA ALA A 107 22.34 -1.74 3.64
C ALA A 107 23.87 -1.62 3.80
N ASP A 108 24.44 -2.25 4.83
CA ASP A 108 25.88 -2.24 5.08
C ASP A 108 26.51 -3.64 5.16
N LYS A 109 27.84 -3.67 5.30
CA LYS A 109 28.64 -4.90 5.38
C LYS A 109 28.40 -5.72 6.66
N ASP A 110 27.84 -5.11 7.71
CA ASP A 110 27.62 -5.73 9.02
C ASP A 110 26.20 -6.31 9.13
N GLY A 111 25.38 -6.15 8.07
CA GLY A 111 24.05 -6.71 7.94
C GLY A 111 22.94 -5.78 8.40
N ASN A 112 23.24 -4.52 8.74
CA ASN A 112 22.21 -3.53 9.00
C ASN A 112 21.51 -3.17 7.68
N MET A 113 20.21 -2.93 7.75
CA MET A 113 19.40 -2.46 6.63
C MET A 113 18.35 -1.47 7.14
N VAL A 114 18.09 -0.40 6.38
CA VAL A 114 17.09 0.61 6.70
C VAL A 114 16.15 0.80 5.51
N SER A 115 14.84 0.80 5.81
CA SER A 115 13.77 1.21 4.90
C SER A 115 13.21 2.53 5.45
N LEU A 116 13.60 3.66 4.86
CA LEU A 116 13.27 5.01 5.35
C LEU A 116 12.45 5.75 4.30
N ILE A 117 11.47 6.52 4.75
CA ILE A 117 10.59 7.26 3.84
C ILE A 117 9.99 8.47 4.54
N GLN A 118 10.02 9.63 3.88
CA GLN A 118 9.56 10.90 4.44
C GLN A 118 8.81 11.76 3.42
N SER A 119 7.80 12.49 3.89
CA SER A 119 6.97 13.37 3.05
C SER A 119 6.17 14.34 3.93
N ILE A 120 6.23 15.62 3.55
CA ILE A 120 5.38 16.71 4.06
C ILE A 120 3.93 16.68 3.51
N TYR A 121 3.55 15.53 2.93
CA TYR A 121 2.33 15.20 2.19
C TYR A 121 2.29 15.74 0.75
N TYR A 122 1.76 16.93 0.49
CA TYR A 122 1.83 17.52 -0.85
C TYR A 122 3.20 18.15 -1.13
N PRO A 123 3.55 18.47 -2.40
CA PRO A 123 4.71 19.30 -2.72
C PRO A 123 4.65 20.62 -1.93
N TRP A 124 5.77 21.02 -1.32
CA TRP A 124 5.86 22.17 -0.38
C TRP A 124 4.92 22.09 0.85
N GLY A 125 4.28 20.94 1.09
CA GLY A 125 3.42 20.68 2.23
C GLY A 125 2.26 21.66 2.29
N SER A 126 2.22 22.47 3.33
CA SER A 126 1.20 23.52 3.53
C SER A 126 1.48 24.84 2.82
N GLY A 127 2.68 25.01 2.23
CA GLY A 127 3.16 26.30 1.73
C GLY A 127 3.66 27.26 2.81
N PHE A 128 3.39 27.00 4.09
CA PHE A 128 3.94 27.79 5.20
C PHE A 128 5.38 27.36 5.50
N VAL A 129 6.29 28.34 5.49
CA VAL A 129 7.67 28.24 5.97
C VAL A 129 7.76 29.14 7.22
N PRO A 130 8.24 28.66 8.38
CA PRO A 130 8.50 29.54 9.52
C PRO A 130 9.69 30.46 9.20
N ASP A 131 9.59 31.72 9.62
CA ASP A 131 10.59 32.76 9.35
C ASP A 131 12.00 32.30 9.77
N ASP A 132 12.99 32.57 8.91
CA ASP A 132 14.41 32.19 9.02
C ASP A 132 14.73 30.67 9.16
N MET A 133 13.73 29.77 9.21
CA MET A 133 13.95 28.33 9.45
C MET A 133 14.22 27.49 8.19
N GLY A 134 13.87 27.98 7.01
CA GLY A 134 14.21 27.33 5.73
C GLY A 134 13.52 26.00 5.40
N PHE A 135 12.51 25.57 6.17
CA PHE A 135 11.74 24.33 5.91
C PHE A 135 10.23 24.58 5.85
N CYS A 136 9.51 23.78 5.06
CA CYS A 136 8.05 23.84 4.95
C CYS A 136 7.35 22.99 6.01
N LEU A 137 6.27 23.51 6.58
CA LEU A 137 5.36 22.75 7.44
C LEU A 137 4.50 21.80 6.62
N GLN A 138 4.33 20.56 7.09
CA GLN A 138 3.50 19.55 6.42
C GLN A 138 2.00 19.89 6.43
N ASN A 139 1.26 19.49 5.38
CA ASN A 139 -0.21 19.57 5.36
C ASN A 139 -0.89 18.21 5.60
N ARG A 140 -0.20 17.28 6.27
CA ARG A 140 -0.63 15.91 6.54
C ARG A 140 -2.02 15.79 7.22
N GLY A 141 -2.44 16.79 7.99
CA GLY A 141 -3.77 16.86 8.60
C GLY A 141 -4.93 16.81 7.60
N GLN A 142 -4.71 17.11 6.32
CA GLN A 142 -5.69 16.92 5.24
C GLN A 142 -6.11 15.46 5.02
N LEU A 143 -5.41 14.48 5.61
CA LEU A 143 -5.79 13.07 5.56
C LEU A 143 -6.77 12.65 6.67
N PHE A 144 -7.21 13.56 7.55
CA PHE A 144 -8.37 13.31 8.42
C PHE A 144 -9.69 13.33 7.64
N SER A 145 -10.67 12.58 8.15
CA SER A 145 -12.08 12.73 7.78
C SER A 145 -12.73 13.84 8.61
N LEU A 146 -13.62 14.61 7.98
CA LEU A 146 -14.51 15.57 8.66
C LEU A 146 -15.86 14.97 9.05
N ASN A 147 -16.10 13.70 8.74
CA ASN A 147 -17.28 12.97 9.24
C ASN A 147 -17.04 12.54 10.70
N PRO A 148 -17.82 13.01 11.68
CA PRO A 148 -17.61 12.72 13.11
C PRO A 148 -17.82 11.24 13.49
N ASN A 149 -18.44 10.45 12.60
CA ASN A 149 -18.67 9.01 12.81
C ASN A 149 -17.58 8.13 12.16
N HIS A 150 -16.54 8.73 11.57
CA HIS A 150 -15.47 7.99 10.88
C HIS A 150 -14.34 7.61 11.85
N LEU A 151 -13.75 6.41 11.74
CA LEU A 151 -12.64 6.01 12.62
C LEU A 151 -11.43 6.96 12.48
N ASN A 152 -11.15 7.39 11.25
CA ASN A 152 -10.14 8.41 10.93
C ASN A 152 -10.68 9.87 11.01
N LYS A 153 -11.63 10.17 11.89
CA LYS A 153 -12.09 11.57 12.13
C LYS A 153 -10.98 12.43 12.77
N LEU A 154 -11.03 13.74 12.51
CA LEU A 154 -10.17 14.77 13.14
C LEU A 154 -10.43 14.88 14.66
N GLU A 155 -9.38 14.67 15.47
CA GLU A 155 -9.42 14.82 16.94
C GLU A 155 -8.08 15.41 17.45
N PRO A 156 -8.06 16.12 18.59
CA PRO A 156 -6.82 16.59 19.22
C PRO A 156 -5.85 15.45 19.53
N HIS A 157 -4.55 15.69 19.36
CA HIS A 157 -3.44 14.75 19.61
C HIS A 157 -3.42 13.44 18.80
N LYS A 158 -4.49 13.12 18.07
CA LYS A 158 -4.57 12.00 17.13
C LYS A 158 -3.69 12.19 15.91
N ARG A 159 -3.21 11.10 15.32
CA ARG A 159 -2.46 11.12 14.04
C ARG A 159 -3.43 10.84 12.87
N PRO A 160 -3.44 11.64 11.80
CA PRO A 160 -4.26 11.36 10.61
C PRO A 160 -3.75 10.10 9.90
N PHE A 161 -4.63 9.38 9.19
CA PHE A 161 -4.26 8.30 8.27
C PHE A 161 -3.02 8.66 7.42
N HIS A 162 -2.11 7.70 7.25
CA HIS A 162 -0.79 7.95 6.68
C HIS A 162 -0.55 7.21 5.36
N THR A 163 -0.23 7.96 4.29
CA THR A 163 0.10 7.37 2.99
C THR A 163 1.53 6.84 2.86
N ILE A 164 2.41 7.17 3.81
CA ILE A 164 3.81 6.75 3.79
C ILE A 164 3.95 5.32 4.31
N ILE A 165 4.61 4.45 3.55
CA ILE A 165 4.93 3.07 3.93
C ILE A 165 6.38 2.67 3.57
N PRO A 166 7.28 2.45 4.54
CA PRO A 166 8.49 1.67 4.35
C PRO A 166 8.17 0.19 4.49
N ALA A 167 8.68 -0.64 3.57
CA ALA A 167 8.48 -2.08 3.60
C ALA A 167 9.81 -2.84 3.70
N PHE A 168 9.69 -4.09 4.15
CA PHE A 168 10.83 -4.96 4.37
C PHE A 168 10.45 -6.43 4.10
N MET A 169 11.38 -7.25 3.62
CA MET A 169 11.18 -8.69 3.45
C MET A 169 12.23 -9.50 4.23
N THR A 170 11.76 -10.53 4.92
CA THR A 170 12.60 -11.55 5.57
C THR A 170 12.33 -12.93 4.98
N LYS A 171 13.32 -13.83 5.08
CA LYS A 171 13.17 -15.25 4.73
C LYS A 171 13.45 -16.14 5.95
N ASN A 172 12.64 -17.18 6.12
CA ASN A 172 12.84 -18.19 7.15
C ASN A 172 14.07 -19.07 6.83
N GLY A 173 14.77 -19.52 7.87
CA GLY A 173 16.16 -20.02 7.76
C GLY A 173 17.17 -18.94 8.12
N GLY A 174 17.21 -18.57 9.40
CA GLY A 174 17.94 -17.43 9.93
C GLY A 174 19.47 -17.53 9.87
N THR A 175 20.14 -16.39 10.04
CA THR A 175 21.58 -16.36 10.32
C THR A 175 21.87 -16.98 11.71
N PRO A 176 22.88 -17.87 11.83
CA PRO A 176 23.39 -18.28 13.13
C PRO A 176 23.88 -17.07 13.95
N PRO A 177 23.76 -17.08 15.29
CA PRO A 177 23.22 -18.16 16.12
C PRO A 177 21.71 -18.03 16.42
N CYS A 178 21.04 -16.97 15.97
CA CYS A 178 19.82 -16.47 16.60
C CYS A 178 18.50 -17.12 16.12
N GLY A 179 18.48 -17.88 15.02
CA GLY A 179 17.26 -18.48 14.45
C GLY A 179 16.22 -17.50 13.88
N LYS A 180 16.42 -16.19 14.05
CA LYS A 180 15.53 -15.11 13.58
C LYS A 180 15.45 -15.07 12.05
N PRO A 181 14.29 -14.71 11.45
CA PRO A 181 14.16 -14.58 9.99
C PRO A 181 15.25 -13.67 9.41
N LYS A 182 15.92 -14.13 8.34
CA LYS A 182 17.03 -13.41 7.72
C LYS A 182 16.49 -12.20 6.94
N PRO A 183 17.00 -10.98 7.14
CA PRO A 183 16.66 -9.84 6.28
C PRO A 183 17.18 -10.09 4.85
N VAL A 184 16.34 -9.85 3.84
CA VAL A 184 16.70 -10.12 2.43
C VAL A 184 16.39 -8.97 1.46
N PHE A 185 15.45 -8.07 1.77
CA PHE A 185 15.14 -6.94 0.88
C PHE A 185 14.54 -5.77 1.67
N SER A 186 15.08 -4.57 1.47
CA SER A 186 14.62 -3.31 2.07
C SER A 186 14.11 -2.40 0.95
N PHE A 187 12.80 -2.17 0.87
CA PHE A 187 12.16 -1.63 -0.33
C PHE A 187 10.99 -0.69 -0.04
N GLY A 188 10.65 0.11 -1.04
CA GLY A 188 9.46 0.96 -1.03
C GLY A 188 9.25 1.62 -2.39
N VAL A 189 8.00 1.98 -2.70
CA VAL A 189 7.62 2.65 -3.95
C VAL A 189 6.88 3.94 -3.61
N MET A 190 7.25 5.05 -4.23
CA MET A 190 6.75 6.39 -3.90
C MET A 190 5.37 6.68 -4.54
N GLY A 191 4.70 7.79 -4.17
CA GLY A 191 3.46 8.24 -4.85
C GLY A 191 2.12 8.04 -4.13
N GLY A 192 2.08 8.14 -2.80
CA GLY A 192 0.82 8.23 -2.02
C GLY A 192 -0.10 7.02 -2.11
N SER A 193 -1.33 7.16 -2.61
CA SER A 193 -2.22 5.99 -2.81
C SER A 193 -1.73 5.00 -3.89
N PHE A 194 -0.56 5.25 -4.52
CA PHE A 194 0.15 4.25 -5.31
C PHE A 194 1.07 3.34 -4.48
N GLN A 195 1.58 3.75 -3.32
CA GLN A 195 2.63 2.99 -2.61
C GLN A 195 2.27 1.51 -2.39
N PRO A 196 1.08 1.12 -1.88
CA PRO A 196 0.72 -0.30 -1.71
C PRO A 196 0.63 -1.05 -3.05
N GLN A 197 0.15 -0.38 -4.11
CA GLN A 197 0.05 -0.96 -5.46
C GLN A 197 1.43 -1.22 -6.04
N GLY A 198 2.38 -0.31 -5.83
CA GLY A 198 3.77 -0.46 -6.23
C GLY A 198 4.50 -1.55 -5.43
N HIS A 199 4.28 -1.63 -4.12
CA HIS A 199 4.88 -2.66 -3.26
C HIS A 199 4.51 -4.06 -3.74
N VAL A 200 3.22 -4.30 -4.01
CA VAL A 200 2.74 -5.60 -4.50
C VAL A 200 3.28 -5.91 -5.91
N GLN A 201 3.35 -4.94 -6.82
CA GLN A 201 3.97 -5.14 -8.14
C GLN A 201 5.45 -5.51 -8.04
N ILE A 202 6.24 -4.81 -7.21
CA ILE A 202 7.65 -5.15 -6.98
C ILE A 202 7.81 -6.55 -6.38
N LEU A 203 6.92 -6.93 -5.44
CA LEU A 203 6.97 -8.25 -4.82
C LEU A 203 6.59 -9.37 -5.79
N MET A 204 5.53 -9.24 -6.58
CA MET A 204 5.18 -10.24 -7.60
C MET A 204 6.29 -10.40 -8.64
N ASN A 205 6.88 -9.28 -9.08
CA ASN A 205 8.02 -9.30 -10.00
C ASN A 205 9.22 -10.11 -9.44
N ILE A 206 9.54 -9.97 -8.15
CA ILE A 206 10.71 -10.63 -7.54
C ILE A 206 10.40 -12.07 -7.08
N ILE A 207 9.20 -12.33 -6.57
CA ILE A 207 8.82 -13.60 -5.93
C ILE A 207 8.22 -14.57 -6.95
N ASP A 208 7.21 -14.14 -7.71
CA ASP A 208 6.44 -15.00 -8.60
C ASP A 208 7.08 -15.06 -10.00
N PHE A 209 7.56 -13.93 -10.52
CA PHE A 209 8.24 -13.86 -11.83
C PHE A 209 9.77 -13.97 -11.77
N GLY A 210 10.35 -14.05 -10.56
CA GLY A 210 11.78 -14.33 -10.35
C GLY A 210 12.76 -13.24 -10.84
N TYR A 211 12.30 -12.00 -11.04
CA TYR A 211 13.12 -10.90 -11.56
C TYR A 211 14.11 -10.38 -10.51
N SER A 212 15.27 -9.90 -11.00
CA SER A 212 16.20 -9.14 -10.16
C SER A 212 15.57 -7.79 -9.72
N PRO A 213 16.05 -7.15 -8.64
CA PRO A 213 15.49 -5.88 -8.17
C PRO A 213 15.46 -4.77 -9.23
N GLN A 214 16.44 -4.73 -10.14
CA GLN A 214 16.46 -3.78 -11.25
C GLN A 214 15.34 -4.08 -12.26
N GLN A 215 15.28 -5.32 -12.77
CA GLN A 215 14.24 -5.76 -13.72
C GLN A 215 12.82 -5.61 -13.14
N ALA A 216 12.65 -5.85 -11.84
CA ALA A 216 11.40 -5.65 -11.12
C ALA A 216 11.02 -4.17 -11.00
N GLY A 217 11.99 -3.29 -10.78
CA GLY A 217 11.80 -1.84 -10.76
C GLY A 217 11.53 -1.24 -12.15
N GLU A 218 12.07 -1.85 -13.20
CA GLU A 218 11.93 -1.44 -14.61
C GLU A 218 10.66 -1.98 -15.30
N GLN A 219 9.93 -2.92 -14.69
CA GLN A 219 8.68 -3.38 -15.28
C GLN A 219 7.67 -2.24 -15.42
N PRO A 220 7.03 -2.08 -16.60
CA PRO A 220 5.91 -1.16 -16.78
C PRO A 220 4.81 -1.40 -15.74
N ARG A 221 4.43 -0.34 -15.03
CA ARG A 221 3.51 -0.41 -13.89
C ARG A 221 2.07 -0.14 -14.31
N VAL A 222 1.15 -0.81 -13.60
CA VAL A 222 -0.29 -0.55 -13.65
C VAL A 222 -0.72 0.19 -12.39
N ARG A 223 -1.68 1.11 -12.52
CA ARG A 223 -2.29 1.83 -11.39
C ARG A 223 -3.80 1.85 -11.53
N HIS A 224 -4.50 1.31 -10.54
CA HIS A 224 -5.94 1.47 -10.41
C HIS A 224 -6.25 2.73 -9.58
N PHE A 225 -7.12 3.58 -10.11
CA PHE A 225 -7.58 4.83 -9.50
C PHE A 225 -8.97 4.65 -8.88
N GLU A 226 -9.51 5.69 -8.25
CA GLU A 226 -10.93 5.83 -7.89
C GLU A 226 -11.57 4.79 -6.93
N SER A 227 -10.78 3.87 -6.35
CA SER A 227 -11.15 3.14 -5.12
C SER A 227 -11.19 4.06 -3.90
N SER A 228 -11.81 3.59 -2.82
CA SER A 228 -12.15 4.38 -1.64
C SER A 228 -10.93 4.80 -0.78
N THR A 229 -11.09 5.82 0.08
CA THR A 229 -10.03 6.41 0.95
C THR A 229 -10.54 6.79 2.35
N PRO A 230 -9.66 6.96 3.35
CA PRO A 230 -10.04 7.29 4.75
C PRO A 230 -10.44 8.75 5.02
N THR A 231 -10.39 9.61 4.01
CA THR A 231 -11.09 10.91 3.98
C THR A 231 -12.53 10.77 3.46
N GLY A 232 -12.94 9.53 3.15
CA GLY A 232 -13.89 9.19 2.10
C GLY A 232 -13.29 9.40 0.69
N HIS A 233 -13.03 8.34 -0.09
CA HIS A 233 -13.08 8.30 -1.58
C HIS A 233 -14.20 7.32 -1.94
N LYS A 234 -15.02 7.49 -2.99
CA LYS A 234 -16.02 6.48 -3.38
C LYS A 234 -15.57 5.87 -4.66
N MET A 235 -15.57 4.55 -4.68
CA MET A 235 -15.82 3.86 -5.91
C MET A 235 -17.33 3.94 -6.23
N THR A 236 -17.68 4.41 -7.43
CA THR A 236 -19.08 4.53 -7.93
C THR A 236 -19.27 3.84 -9.29
N GLY A 237 -18.32 2.99 -9.65
CA GLY A 237 -18.18 2.26 -10.92
C GLY A 237 -16.94 1.38 -10.81
N GLY A 238 -16.55 0.65 -11.86
CA GLY A 238 -15.35 -0.22 -11.83
C GLY A 238 -14.00 0.49 -11.61
N GLY A 239 -13.99 1.82 -11.47
CA GLY A 239 -12.81 2.68 -11.39
C GLY A 239 -12.17 2.89 -12.76
N SER A 240 -10.95 3.42 -12.76
CA SER A 240 -10.16 3.67 -13.96
C SER A 240 -8.73 3.11 -13.79
N VAL A 241 -8.17 2.59 -14.88
CA VAL A 241 -6.84 1.96 -14.90
C VAL A 241 -5.91 2.80 -15.78
N GLY A 242 -4.74 3.14 -15.25
CA GLY A 242 -3.65 3.73 -16.03
C GLY A 242 -2.51 2.74 -16.14
N PHE A 243 -1.87 2.73 -17.31
CA PHE A 243 -0.75 1.87 -17.64
C PHE A 243 0.47 2.74 -18.01
N GLU A 244 1.65 2.38 -17.53
CA GLU A 244 2.89 2.87 -18.13
C GLU A 244 3.06 2.26 -19.54
N ARG A 245 3.92 2.87 -20.38
CA ARG A 245 4.15 2.38 -21.75
C ARG A 245 4.73 0.96 -21.71
N HIS A 246 4.46 0.18 -22.76
CA HIS A 246 4.92 -1.21 -22.94
C HIS A 246 4.20 -2.28 -22.08
N ILE A 247 3.10 -1.93 -21.42
CA ILE A 247 2.03 -2.90 -21.12
C ILE A 247 1.30 -3.23 -22.44
N PRO A 248 1.06 -4.51 -22.77
CA PRO A 248 0.44 -4.95 -24.03
C PRO A 248 -1.10 -4.82 -24.05
#